data_AF-M6GHQ7-F1
#
_entry.id   AF-M6GHQ7-F1
#
_cell.length_a   1.000
_cell.length_b   1.000
_cell.length_c   1.000
_cell.angle_alpha   90.00
_cell.angle_beta   90.00
_cell.angle_gamma   90.00
#
_symmetry.space_group_name_H-M   'P 1'
#
loop_
_entity.id
_entity.type
_entity.pdbx_description
1 polymer ?
#
loop_
_entity_poly.entity_id
_entity_poly.type
_entity_poly.pdbx_seq_one_letter_code
_entity_poly.pdbx_strand_id
1 'polypeptide(L)'
;MDATRKYGLKNLEKLLLSFGAKDERKASLQKAILAKNKTEIQKLLDQGAVIDVEELKLAKGDSKILSYLLEEYNSLRKSPLLREIKIERYLNKPVKVTYDLSFLEILLKKGFSLKVRSLDEDHIVENSGMDGYTYRTSCAVAKIMNSDSKNLISLLRSQNFSDYSCRGFYFTWFFEEKMREKIKKLKLDSVFPELHEESYLYEHE
;
A
#
# COMPACT_ATOMS: atom_id res chain seq x y z
N MET A 1 -10.26 -14.67 -18.26
CA MET A 1 -10.71 -13.38 -18.83
C MET A 1 -11.59 -13.59 -20.05
N ASP A 2 -11.17 -14.37 -21.04
CA ASP A 2 -11.96 -14.57 -22.27
C ASP A 2 -13.27 -15.31 -22.03
N ALA A 3 -13.24 -16.39 -21.24
CA ALA A 3 -14.47 -17.11 -20.86
C ALA A 3 -15.44 -16.22 -20.07
N THR A 4 -14.94 -15.45 -19.09
CA THR A 4 -15.80 -14.57 -18.28
C THR A 4 -16.51 -13.52 -19.13
N ARG A 5 -15.82 -12.96 -20.15
CA ARG A 5 -16.43 -12.02 -21.09
C ARG A 5 -17.39 -12.70 -22.06
N LYS A 6 -16.99 -13.84 -22.64
CA LYS A 6 -17.82 -14.64 -23.55
C LYS A 6 -19.18 -14.99 -22.94
N TYR A 7 -19.20 -15.30 -21.64
CA TYR A 7 -20.41 -15.67 -20.91
C TYR A 7 -21.06 -14.51 -20.14
N GLY A 8 -20.60 -13.26 -20.32
CA GLY A 8 -21.21 -12.08 -19.68
C GLY A 8 -21.10 -12.06 -18.14
N LEU A 9 -20.15 -12.79 -17.56
CA LEU A 9 -19.99 -12.97 -16.11
C LEU A 9 -19.27 -11.77 -15.47
N LYS A 10 -19.94 -10.60 -15.45
CA LYS A 10 -19.35 -9.32 -15.01
C LYS A 10 -18.75 -9.34 -13.60
N ASN A 11 -19.41 -10.00 -12.64
CA ASN A 11 -18.92 -10.08 -11.26
C ASN A 11 -17.64 -10.92 -11.16
N LEU A 12 -17.57 -12.02 -11.92
CA LEU A 12 -16.38 -12.87 -11.96
C LEU A 12 -15.23 -12.18 -12.68
N GLU A 13 -15.49 -11.44 -13.76
CA GLU A 13 -14.48 -10.59 -14.41
C GLU A 13 -13.91 -9.55 -13.42
N LYS A 14 -14.79 -8.83 -12.70
CA LYS A 14 -14.36 -7.86 -11.66
C LYS A 14 -13.49 -8.52 -10.59
N LEU A 15 -13.83 -9.73 -10.17
CA LEU A 15 -13.06 -10.49 -9.19
C LEU A 15 -11.69 -10.88 -9.74
N LEU A 16 -11.61 -11.48 -10.93
CA LEU A 16 -10.32 -11.86 -11.54
C LEU A 16 -9.41 -10.64 -11.78
N LEU A 17 -9.98 -9.51 -12.17
CA LEU A 17 -9.28 -8.23 -12.30
C LEU A 17 -8.80 -7.66 -10.96
N SER A 18 -9.46 -7.99 -9.85
CA SER A 18 -8.98 -7.64 -8.50
C SER A 18 -7.78 -8.48 -8.08
N PHE A 19 -7.65 -9.70 -8.61
CA PHE A 19 -6.50 -10.61 -8.43
C PHE A 19 -5.38 -10.42 -9.46
N GLY A 20 -5.35 -9.31 -10.19
CA GLY A 20 -4.24 -8.95 -11.06
C GLY A 20 -4.31 -9.50 -12.50
N ALA A 21 -5.47 -10.02 -12.94
CA ALA A 21 -5.66 -10.33 -14.35
C ALA A 21 -5.46 -9.10 -15.24
N LYS A 22 -4.91 -9.29 -16.44
CA LYS A 22 -4.63 -8.21 -17.40
C LYS A 22 -5.92 -7.50 -17.81
N ASP A 23 -5.98 -6.19 -17.59
CA ASP A 23 -7.06 -5.34 -18.09
C ASP A 23 -6.69 -4.67 -19.41
N GLU A 24 -7.35 -5.10 -20.50
CA GLU A 24 -7.13 -4.53 -21.84
C GLU A 24 -7.63 -3.09 -21.97
N ARG A 25 -8.54 -2.66 -21.09
CA ARG A 25 -9.08 -1.29 -21.07
C ARG A 25 -8.12 -0.28 -20.45
N LYS A 26 -7.03 -0.75 -19.82
CA LYS A 26 -6.13 0.09 -19.03
C LYS A 26 -5.52 1.24 -19.85
N ALA A 27 -5.04 0.96 -21.06
CA ALA A 27 -4.47 2.00 -21.92
C ALA A 27 -5.50 3.06 -22.33
N SER A 28 -6.74 2.66 -22.62
CA SER A 28 -7.83 3.60 -22.94
C SER A 28 -8.22 4.44 -21.74
N LEU A 29 -8.27 3.85 -20.54
CA LEU A 29 -8.56 4.55 -19.29
C LEU A 29 -7.50 5.62 -18.99
N GLN A 30 -6.22 5.27 -19.11
CA GLN A 30 -5.13 6.22 -18.93
C GLN A 30 -5.19 7.40 -19.91
N LYS A 31 -5.51 7.15 -21.19
CA LYS A 31 -5.73 8.21 -22.18
C LYS A 31 -6.90 9.12 -21.80
N ALA A 32 -8.03 8.55 -21.35
CA ALA A 32 -9.20 9.31 -20.93
C ALA A 32 -8.91 10.19 -19.69
N ILE A 33 -8.13 9.67 -18.73
CA ILE A 33 -7.67 10.42 -17.54
C ILE A 33 -6.79 11.60 -17.95
N LEU A 34 -5.79 11.38 -18.82
CA LEU A 34 -4.91 12.45 -19.30
C LEU A 34 -5.68 13.52 -20.10
N ALA A 35 -6.69 13.11 -20.87
CA ALA A 35 -7.58 14.00 -21.59
C ALA A 35 -8.64 14.67 -20.68
N LYS A 36 -8.69 14.32 -19.39
CA LYS A 36 -9.69 14.81 -18.41
C LYS A 36 -11.13 14.55 -18.84
N ASN A 37 -11.36 13.53 -19.66
CA ASN A 37 -12.65 13.21 -20.23
C ASN A 37 -13.47 12.34 -19.28
N LYS A 38 -14.18 12.97 -18.34
CA LYS A 38 -14.98 12.26 -17.32
C LYS A 38 -16.00 11.29 -17.94
N THR A 39 -16.62 11.64 -19.06
CA THR A 39 -17.62 10.80 -19.73
C THR A 39 -17.01 9.50 -20.25
N GLU A 40 -15.83 9.58 -20.89
CA GLU A 40 -15.14 8.38 -21.37
C GLU A 40 -14.56 7.56 -20.20
N ILE A 41 -14.09 8.21 -19.13
CA ILE A 41 -13.68 7.52 -17.90
C ILE A 41 -14.86 6.70 -17.36
N GLN A 42 -16.02 7.32 -17.12
CA GLN A 42 -17.21 6.63 -16.58
C GLN A 42 -17.60 5.44 -17.44
N LYS A 43 -17.69 5.63 -18.76
CA LYS A 43 -18.01 4.54 -19.71
C LYS A 43 -17.05 3.36 -19.60
N LEU A 44 -15.75 3.62 -19.46
CA LEU A 44 -14.75 2.56 -19.27
C LEU A 44 -14.92 1.87 -17.92
N LEU A 45 -15.20 2.61 -16.85
CA LEU A 45 -15.47 2.05 -15.53
C LEU A 45 -16.75 1.18 -15.52
N ASP A 46 -17.81 1.61 -16.21
CA ASP A 46 -19.06 0.85 -16.40
C ASP A 46 -18.83 -0.46 -17.16
N GLN A 47 -17.86 -0.44 -18.08
CA GLN A 47 -17.38 -1.64 -18.78
C GLN A 47 -16.50 -2.53 -17.89
N GLY A 48 -16.17 -2.12 -16.66
CA GLY A 48 -15.34 -2.87 -15.73
C GLY A 48 -13.86 -2.56 -15.83
N ALA A 49 -13.47 -1.41 -16.39
CA ALA A 49 -12.08 -0.96 -16.36
C ALA A 49 -11.62 -0.76 -14.91
N VAL A 50 -10.34 -1.05 -14.72
CA VAL A 50 -9.71 -1.09 -13.42
C VAL A 50 -8.94 0.18 -13.13
N ILE A 51 -9.24 0.80 -11.99
CA ILE A 51 -8.39 1.86 -11.42
C ILE A 51 -7.31 1.20 -10.54
N ASP A 52 -6.06 1.47 -10.86
CA ASP A 52 -4.89 1.13 -10.03
C ASP A 52 -4.15 2.42 -9.61
N VAL A 53 -3.07 2.28 -8.84
CA VAL A 53 -2.26 3.43 -8.38
C VAL A 53 -1.72 4.27 -9.53
N GLU A 54 -1.36 3.63 -10.65
CA GLU A 54 -0.86 4.35 -11.82
C GLU A 54 -1.92 5.27 -12.42
N GLU A 55 -3.19 4.83 -12.51
CA GLU A 55 -4.29 5.69 -12.96
C GLU A 55 -4.55 6.86 -11.99
N LEU A 56 -4.45 6.61 -10.68
CA LEU A 56 -4.56 7.67 -9.68
C LEU A 56 -3.42 8.69 -9.81
N LYS A 57 -2.19 8.24 -10.07
CA LYS A 57 -1.02 9.10 -10.28
C LYS A 57 -1.17 10.00 -11.49
N LEU A 58 -1.71 9.48 -12.59
CA LEU A 58 -1.98 10.28 -13.80
C LEU A 58 -2.94 11.44 -13.50
N ALA A 59 -3.90 11.22 -12.59
CA ALA A 59 -4.86 12.25 -12.19
C ALA A 59 -4.33 13.21 -11.10
N LYS A 60 -3.12 12.99 -10.56
CA LYS A 60 -2.60 13.76 -9.42
C LYS A 60 -2.59 15.28 -9.64
N GLY A 61 -2.32 15.71 -10.88
CA GLY A 61 -2.33 17.13 -11.26
C GLY A 61 -3.72 17.75 -11.41
N ASP A 62 -4.79 16.96 -11.32
CA ASP A 62 -6.18 17.40 -11.46
C ASP A 62 -7.00 16.90 -10.26
N SER A 63 -7.21 17.77 -9.28
CA SER A 63 -7.88 17.42 -8.02
C SER A 63 -9.32 16.93 -8.21
N LYS A 64 -10.01 17.37 -9.27
CA LYS A 64 -11.38 16.94 -9.57
C LYS A 64 -11.39 15.52 -10.12
N ILE A 65 -10.56 15.24 -11.12
CA ILE A 65 -10.45 13.89 -11.68
C ILE A 65 -9.92 12.92 -10.63
N LEU A 66 -8.89 13.29 -9.86
CA LEU A 66 -8.35 12.45 -8.81
C LEU A 66 -9.40 12.12 -7.74
N SER A 67 -10.17 13.12 -7.28
CA SER A 67 -11.22 12.88 -6.28
C SER A 67 -12.26 11.89 -6.81
N TYR A 68 -12.69 12.07 -8.06
CA TYR A 68 -13.62 11.16 -8.71
C TYR A 68 -13.05 9.74 -8.85
N LEU A 69 -11.80 9.57 -9.28
CA LEU A 69 -11.18 8.25 -9.38
C LEU A 69 -10.98 7.58 -8.00
N LEU A 70 -10.75 8.36 -6.95
CA LEU A 70 -10.64 7.84 -5.58
C LEU A 70 -12.00 7.39 -5.04
N GLU A 71 -13.09 8.06 -5.40
CA GLU A 71 -14.46 7.64 -5.08
C GLU A 71 -14.84 6.33 -5.78
N GLU A 72 -14.42 6.17 -7.04
CA GLU A 72 -14.62 4.95 -7.84
C GLU A 72 -13.61 3.83 -7.49
N TYR A 73 -12.61 4.12 -6.66
CA TYR A 73 -11.58 3.15 -6.29
C TYR A 73 -12.18 2.04 -5.41
N ASN A 74 -12.14 0.81 -5.91
CA ASN A 74 -12.73 -0.34 -5.22
C ASN A 74 -11.94 -0.71 -3.95
N SER A 75 -12.62 -0.80 -2.80
CA SER A 75 -12.05 -1.19 -1.50
C SER A 75 -11.53 -2.62 -1.43
N LEU A 76 -11.96 -3.51 -2.34
CA LEU A 76 -11.40 -4.85 -2.50
C LEU A 76 -9.97 -4.82 -3.04
N ARG A 77 -9.51 -3.68 -3.56
CA ARG A 77 -8.13 -3.52 -4.03
C ARG A 77 -7.19 -3.14 -2.91
N LYS A 78 -5.91 -3.49 -3.08
CA LYS A 78 -4.83 -3.12 -2.16
C LYS A 78 -4.80 -1.61 -1.98
N SER A 79 -4.63 -1.14 -0.74
CA SER A 79 -4.56 0.30 -0.45
C SER A 79 -3.52 1.01 -1.34
N PRO A 80 -3.87 2.12 -2.02
CA PRO A 80 -2.94 2.85 -2.87
C PRO A 80 -1.74 3.41 -2.10
N LEU A 81 -1.92 3.66 -0.79
CA LEU A 81 -0.82 4.06 0.11
C LEU A 81 0.32 3.03 0.16
N LEU A 82 -0.02 1.73 0.17
CA LEU A 82 0.99 0.68 0.26
C LEU A 82 1.81 0.52 -1.02
N ARG A 83 1.16 0.68 -2.17
CA ARG A 83 1.82 0.63 -3.48
C ARG A 83 2.66 1.89 -3.76
N GLU A 84 2.33 3.00 -3.12
CA GLU A 84 3.12 4.23 -3.20
C GLU A 84 4.45 4.10 -2.45
N ILE A 85 4.45 3.47 -1.28
CA ILE A 85 5.65 3.30 -0.46
C ILE A 85 6.39 2.05 -0.90
N LYS A 86 7.31 2.21 -1.85
CA LYS A 86 8.17 1.13 -2.33
C LYS A 86 9.39 1.01 -1.45
N ILE A 87 9.67 -0.21 -1.00
CA ILE A 87 10.83 -0.53 -0.18
C ILE A 87 11.70 -1.52 -0.90
N GLU A 88 12.93 -1.10 -1.17
CA GLU A 88 13.99 -1.92 -1.71
C GLU A 88 14.91 -2.32 -0.56
N ARG A 89 14.96 -3.63 -0.27
CA ARG A 89 15.87 -4.21 0.71
C ARG A 89 16.89 -5.07 -0.03
N TYR A 90 18.18 -4.75 0.14
CA TYR A 90 19.27 -5.57 -0.36
C TYR A 90 20.11 -6.04 0.83
N LEU A 91 20.62 -7.27 0.76
CA LEU A 91 21.62 -7.78 1.70
C LEU A 91 22.76 -6.76 1.80
N ASN A 92 23.13 -6.40 3.04
CA ASN A 92 24.22 -5.47 3.35
C ASN A 92 24.11 -4.05 2.77
N LYS A 93 22.91 -3.60 2.35
CA LYS A 93 22.66 -2.19 1.98
C LYS A 93 21.60 -1.57 2.87
N PRO A 94 21.65 -0.24 3.09
CA PRO A 94 20.57 0.46 3.75
C PRO A 94 19.26 0.26 2.99
N VAL A 95 18.16 0.13 3.74
CA VAL A 95 16.81 0.06 3.18
C VAL A 95 16.53 1.35 2.43
N LYS A 96 16.22 1.23 1.14
CA LYS A 96 15.86 2.37 0.30
C LYS A 96 14.34 2.43 0.15
N VAL A 97 13.77 3.57 0.52
CA VAL A 97 12.33 3.81 0.41
C VAL A 97 12.09 4.86 -0.66
N THR A 98 11.33 4.51 -1.69
CA THR A 98 10.90 5.44 -2.74
C THR A 98 9.40 5.68 -2.64
N TYR A 99 9.01 6.95 -2.77
CA TYR A 99 7.65 7.41 -2.60
C TYR A 99 7.46 8.81 -3.19
N ASP A 100 6.24 9.14 -3.56
CA ASP A 100 5.78 10.46 -3.94
C ASP A 100 5.07 11.12 -2.75
N LEU A 101 5.79 12.02 -2.06
CA LEU A 101 5.31 12.67 -0.83
C LEU A 101 3.97 13.36 -1.02
N SER A 102 3.82 14.09 -2.12
CA SER A 102 2.60 14.88 -2.36
C SER A 102 1.41 13.99 -2.71
N PHE A 103 1.64 12.85 -3.35
CA PHE A 103 0.56 11.87 -3.56
C PHE A 103 0.15 11.21 -2.24
N LEU A 104 1.11 10.83 -1.38
CA LEU A 104 0.83 10.32 -0.04
C LEU A 104 0.00 11.29 0.80
N GLU A 105 0.37 12.57 0.82
CA GLU A 105 -0.38 13.60 1.55
C GLU A 105 -1.83 13.71 1.06
N ILE A 106 -2.07 13.60 -0.25
CA ILE A 106 -3.42 13.61 -0.80
C ILE A 106 -4.21 12.39 -0.32
N LEU A 107 -3.62 11.19 -0.38
CA LEU A 107 -4.27 9.96 0.08
C LEU A 107 -4.63 10.05 1.57
N LEU A 108 -3.72 10.54 2.42
CA LEU A 108 -3.98 10.71 3.85
C LEU A 108 -5.10 11.74 4.10
N LYS A 109 -5.11 12.87 3.38
CA LYS A 109 -6.20 13.86 3.45
C LYS A 109 -7.56 13.28 3.03
N LYS A 110 -7.56 12.27 2.16
CA LYS A 110 -8.75 11.55 1.70
C LYS A 110 -9.18 10.42 2.64
N GLY A 111 -8.54 10.28 3.80
CA GLY A 111 -8.93 9.33 4.85
C GLY A 111 -8.31 7.94 4.68
N PHE A 112 -7.43 7.73 3.70
CA PHE A 112 -6.67 6.49 3.63
C PHE A 112 -5.75 6.41 4.84
N SER A 113 -5.77 5.26 5.53
CA SER A 113 -5.02 5.09 6.77
C SER A 113 -3.68 4.41 6.53
N LEU A 114 -2.64 4.84 7.27
CA LEU A 114 -1.39 4.07 7.41
C LEU A 114 -1.56 2.82 8.26
N LYS A 115 -2.74 2.63 8.87
CA LYS A 115 -3.14 1.45 9.65
C LYS A 115 -3.43 0.20 8.79
N VAL A 116 -2.84 0.10 7.62
CA VAL A 116 -3.04 -1.01 6.68
C VAL A 116 -1.87 -1.99 6.75
N ARG A 117 -2.19 -3.28 6.78
CA ARG A 117 -1.21 -4.35 6.68
C ARG A 117 -0.72 -4.45 5.24
N SER A 118 0.60 -4.54 5.03
CA SER A 118 1.15 -4.94 3.74
C SER A 118 0.81 -6.42 3.55
N LEU A 119 -0.25 -6.70 2.81
CA LEU A 119 -0.73 -8.07 2.61
C LEU A 119 0.06 -8.86 1.57
N ASP A 120 1.00 -8.27 0.80
CA ASP A 120 1.71 -9.02 -0.24
C ASP A 120 3.11 -8.50 -0.62
N GLU A 121 3.86 -9.48 -1.13
CA GLU A 121 5.29 -9.59 -1.44
C GLU A 121 5.66 -9.18 -2.88
N ASP A 122 4.79 -8.47 -3.61
CA ASP A 122 5.00 -8.09 -5.03
C ASP A 122 6.20 -7.13 -5.27
N HIS A 123 6.96 -6.76 -4.22
CA HIS A 123 8.12 -5.87 -4.30
C HIS A 123 9.44 -6.54 -3.93
N ILE A 124 9.44 -7.86 -3.72
CA ILE A 124 10.66 -8.63 -3.56
C ILE A 124 11.16 -8.99 -4.96
N VAL A 125 12.14 -8.23 -5.44
CA VAL A 125 12.94 -8.64 -6.61
C VAL A 125 13.61 -9.96 -6.20
N GLU A 126 13.41 -11.03 -6.99
CA GLU A 126 13.86 -12.42 -6.77
C GLU A 126 15.36 -12.60 -6.40
N ASN A 127 16.15 -11.53 -6.41
CA ASN A 127 17.57 -11.53 -6.06
C ASN A 127 17.88 -11.31 -4.57
N SER A 128 16.89 -11.15 -3.68
CA SER A 128 17.16 -11.16 -2.23
C SER A 128 17.21 -12.59 -1.72
N GLY A 129 18.39 -13.22 -1.82
CA GLY A 129 18.65 -14.48 -1.16
C GLY A 129 18.42 -14.40 0.35
N MET A 130 17.95 -15.52 0.91
CA MET A 130 17.91 -15.87 2.32
C MET A 130 17.11 -14.95 3.25
N ASP A 131 15.88 -15.34 3.57
CA ASP A 131 15.52 -15.97 4.85
C ASP A 131 14.00 -16.08 5.01
N GLY A 132 13.49 -17.28 5.32
CA GLY A 132 12.07 -17.58 5.60
C GLY A 132 11.40 -16.73 6.70
N TYR A 133 12.15 -15.82 7.33
CA TYR A 133 11.75 -14.97 8.44
C TYR A 133 11.41 -13.52 8.04
N THR A 134 11.85 -13.02 6.87
CA THR A 134 11.55 -11.64 6.44
C THR A 134 10.20 -11.46 5.73
N TYR A 135 9.47 -12.55 5.50
CA TYR A 135 8.17 -12.60 4.83
C TYR A 135 6.97 -12.19 5.72
N ARG A 136 7.20 -11.90 7.00
CA ARG A 136 6.12 -11.50 7.91
C ARG A 136 5.57 -10.12 7.51
N THR A 137 4.26 -10.06 7.29
CA THR A 137 3.46 -8.88 6.93
C THR A 137 3.86 -7.65 7.77
N SER A 138 4.71 -6.78 7.23
CA SER A 138 5.08 -5.53 7.91
C SER A 138 4.02 -4.46 7.62
N CYS A 139 3.53 -3.77 8.66
CA CYS A 139 2.60 -2.67 8.45
C CYS A 139 3.26 -1.49 7.72
N ALA A 140 2.47 -0.64 7.06
CA ALA A 140 3.00 0.56 6.40
C ALA A 140 3.79 1.47 7.36
N VAL A 141 3.32 1.60 8.61
CA VAL A 141 4.04 2.34 9.66
C VAL A 141 5.40 1.72 9.93
N ALA A 142 5.50 0.38 9.97
CA ALA A 142 6.77 -0.32 10.21
C ALA A 142 7.83 -0.03 9.16
N LYS A 143 7.36 -0.10 7.92
CA LYS A 143 8.11 0.22 6.72
C LYS A 143 8.64 1.66 6.74
N ILE A 144 7.81 2.63 7.10
CA ILE A 144 8.22 4.03 7.27
C ILE A 144 9.22 4.20 8.41
N MET A 145 8.98 3.52 9.52
CA MET A 145 9.79 3.59 10.74
C MET A 145 11.21 3.06 10.52
N ASN A 146 11.35 1.97 9.75
CA ASN A 146 12.64 1.43 9.30
C ASN A 146 13.36 2.32 8.27
N SER A 147 12.69 3.33 7.71
CA SER A 147 13.33 4.34 6.87
C SER A 147 13.99 5.43 7.71
N ASP A 148 15.02 6.07 7.16
CA ASP A 148 15.60 7.30 7.72
C ASP A 148 15.01 8.58 7.05
N SER A 149 13.86 8.44 6.37
CA SER A 149 13.20 9.55 5.68
C SER A 149 12.49 10.48 6.67
N LYS A 150 13.03 11.70 6.87
CA LYS A 150 12.42 12.73 7.73
C LYS A 150 10.98 13.05 7.32
N ASN A 151 10.69 13.11 6.02
CA ASN A 151 9.36 13.47 5.51
C ASN A 151 8.31 12.39 5.80
N LEU A 152 8.66 11.10 5.64
CA LEU A 152 7.73 10.02 5.99
C LEU A 152 7.50 9.96 7.50
N ILE A 153 8.56 10.18 8.29
CA ILE A 153 8.46 10.24 9.75
C ILE A 153 7.57 11.41 10.20
N SER A 154 7.62 12.57 9.53
CA SER A 154 6.70 13.66 9.83
C SER A 154 5.24 13.34 9.50
N LEU A 155 4.98 12.54 8.46
CA LEU A 155 3.63 12.08 8.15
C LEU A 155 3.07 11.18 9.25
N LEU A 156 3.89 10.36 9.90
CA LEU A 156 3.42 9.55 11.04
C LEU A 156 2.87 10.44 12.16
N ARG A 157 3.50 11.58 12.44
CA ARG A 157 3.04 12.48 13.52
C ARG A 157 1.66 13.08 13.27
N SER A 158 1.23 13.19 12.02
CA SER A 158 -0.08 13.75 11.68
C SER A 158 -1.21 12.72 11.74
N GLN A 159 -0.89 11.44 11.94
CA GLN A 159 -1.88 10.37 11.99
C GLN A 159 -2.26 10.05 13.43
N ASN A 160 -3.55 9.81 13.67
CA ASN A 160 -4.01 9.26 14.93
C ASN A 160 -3.86 7.73 14.92
N PHE A 161 -2.95 7.22 15.75
CA PHE A 161 -2.73 5.79 15.89
C PHE A 161 -3.39 5.15 17.12
N SER A 162 -4.31 5.84 17.81
CA SER A 162 -5.10 5.23 18.88
C SER A 162 -5.71 3.90 18.40
N ASP A 163 -5.61 2.88 19.24
CA ASP A 163 -6.19 1.54 19.05
C ASP A 163 -5.67 0.76 17.83
N TYR A 164 -4.58 1.21 17.21
CA TYR A 164 -3.96 0.47 16.10
C TYR A 164 -2.86 -0.46 16.60
N SER A 165 -3.09 -1.76 16.49
CA SER A 165 -2.08 -2.78 16.73
C SER A 165 -1.45 -3.22 15.40
N CYS A 166 -0.15 -2.97 15.23
CA CYS A 166 0.62 -3.61 14.17
C CYS A 166 1.20 -4.93 14.66
N ARG A 167 0.50 -6.05 14.44
CA ARG A 167 1.06 -7.40 14.62
C ARG A 167 2.05 -7.74 13.51
N GLY A 168 3.16 -8.39 13.84
CA GLY A 168 4.19 -8.82 12.87
C GLY A 168 5.36 -7.85 12.72
N PHE A 169 5.58 -6.97 13.71
CA PHE A 169 6.69 -6.03 13.70
C PHE A 169 7.99 -6.73 14.13
N TYR A 170 8.72 -7.30 13.17
CA TYR A 170 10.04 -7.87 13.47
C TYR A 170 11.14 -6.82 13.27
N PHE A 171 11.81 -6.46 14.36
CA PHE A 171 13.09 -5.78 14.28
C PHE A 171 14.18 -6.82 14.18
N THR A 172 15.05 -6.71 13.19
CA THR A 172 16.36 -7.35 13.32
C THR A 172 17.03 -6.72 14.55
N TRP A 173 17.49 -7.53 15.50
CA TRP A 173 18.10 -7.12 16.78
C TRP A 173 19.00 -5.88 16.67
N PHE A 174 19.78 -5.78 15.59
CA PHE A 174 20.66 -4.64 15.29
C PHE A 174 20.03 -3.24 15.28
N PHE A 175 18.72 -3.10 15.12
CA PHE A 175 18.05 -1.79 15.07
C PHE A 175 17.10 -1.52 16.24
N GLU A 176 16.96 -2.45 17.17
CA GLU A 176 15.91 -2.41 18.18
C GLU A 176 15.97 -1.14 19.05
N GLU A 177 17.16 -0.73 19.48
CA GLU A 177 17.35 0.45 20.33
C GLU A 177 17.04 1.76 19.59
N LYS A 178 17.62 1.96 18.39
CA LYS A 178 17.34 3.12 17.51
C LYS A 178 15.85 3.24 17.22
N MET A 179 15.17 2.11 17.10
CA MET A 179 13.74 2.05 16.80
C MET A 179 12.88 2.33 18.03
N ARG A 180 13.24 1.82 19.21
CA ARG A 180 12.64 2.19 20.51
C ARG A 180 12.69 3.70 20.72
N GLU A 181 13.83 4.33 20.45
CA GLU A 181 13.96 5.80 20.55
C GLU A 181 13.05 6.54 19.57
N LYS A 182 12.99 6.09 18.31
CA LYS A 182 12.08 6.68 17.30
C LYS A 182 10.62 6.53 17.73
N ILE A 183 10.20 5.37 18.25
CA ILE A 183 8.82 5.10 18.71
C ILE A 183 8.45 6.07 19.85
N LYS A 184 9.30 6.16 20.88
CA LYS A 184 9.12 7.10 22.00
C LYS A 184 9.02 8.55 21.53
N LYS A 185 9.94 8.98 20.65
CA LYS A 185 9.96 10.35 20.10
C LYS A 185 8.71 10.70 19.30
N LEU A 186 8.07 9.70 18.70
CA LEU A 186 6.85 9.85 17.92
C LEU A 186 5.58 9.57 18.74
N LYS A 187 5.72 9.24 20.03
CA LYS A 187 4.62 8.84 20.92
C LYS A 187 3.77 7.70 20.33
N LEU A 188 4.43 6.72 19.73
CA LEU A 188 3.79 5.56 19.08
C LEU A 188 3.77 4.32 19.99
N ASP A 189 3.99 4.48 21.30
CA ASP A 189 4.19 3.36 22.23
C ASP A 189 2.97 2.41 22.31
N SER A 190 1.75 2.91 22.08
CA SER A 190 0.53 2.08 22.04
C SER A 190 0.34 1.31 20.73
N VAL A 191 1.12 1.63 19.69
CA VAL A 191 1.00 1.04 18.34
C VAL A 191 1.82 -0.23 18.18
N PHE A 192 2.89 -0.30 18.96
CA PHE A 192 3.85 -1.38 19.01
C PHE A 192 3.88 -1.92 20.44
N PRO A 193 2.75 -2.48 20.91
CA PRO A 193 2.57 -2.78 22.32
C PRO A 193 3.69 -3.66 22.88
N GLU A 194 4.28 -4.52 22.05
CA GLU A 194 5.41 -5.36 22.47
C GLU A 194 6.42 -5.52 21.33
N LEU A 195 7.68 -5.17 21.62
CA LEU A 195 8.85 -5.50 20.80
C LEU A 195 9.29 -6.96 20.99
N HIS A 196 8.61 -7.69 21.87
CA HIS A 196 8.78 -9.11 22.02
C HIS A 196 8.00 -9.80 20.91
N GLU A 197 8.65 -10.75 20.23
CA GLU A 197 7.91 -11.71 19.43
C GLU A 197 6.89 -12.40 20.35
N GLU A 198 5.61 -12.11 20.16
CA GLU A 198 4.58 -13.10 20.46
C GLU A 198 4.87 -14.28 19.52
N SER A 199 5.72 -15.18 20.00
CA SER A 199 5.92 -16.50 19.40
C SER A 199 4.55 -17.18 19.39
N TYR A 200 4.00 -17.40 18.20
CA TYR A 200 2.85 -18.30 18.00
C TYR A 200 3.26 -19.78 18.15
N LEU A 201 4.29 -20.11 18.92
CA LEU A 201 4.37 -21.42 19.55
C LEU A 201 3.33 -21.44 20.69
N TYR A 202 2.09 -21.58 20.24
CA TYR A 202 1.05 -22.33 20.92
C TYR A 202 1.67 -23.63 21.44
N GLU A 203 2.03 -23.71 22.71
CA GLU A 203 1.77 -24.94 23.45
C GLU A 203 0.34 -24.81 23.95
N HIS A 204 -0.55 -25.57 23.30
CA HIS A 204 -1.78 -25.99 23.95
C HIS A 204 -1.39 -27.12 24.89
N GLU A 205 -1.18 -26.79 26.17
CA GLU A 205 -1.60 -27.49 27.41
C GLU A 205 -0.85 -26.97 28.63
#